data_AF-A0A922Z737-F1
#
_entry.id   AF-A0A922Z737-F1
#
_cell.length_a   1.000
_cell.length_b   1.000
_cell.length_c   1.000
_cell.angle_alpha   90.00
_cell.angle_beta   90.00
_cell.angle_gamma   90.00
#
_symmetry.space_group_name_H-M   'P 1'
#
loop_
_entity.id
_entity.type
_entity.pdbx_description
1 polymer ?
#
loop_
_entity_poly.entity_id
_entity_poly.type
_entity_poly.pdbx_seq_one_letter_code
_entity_poly.pdbx_strand_id
1 'polypeptide(L)'
;MPKEQVSLEWTQEQDYEVKCTENATDLEQQQTLGIFCPINFGSSGPASVALSLRKIEGDIPRCFLLGISIYDDKEEREKTLSTLRFRKGGWSYLVESVYEGFLPPQRNEKTPWDYEVQWWRECGEIADCARARVDTIAKSGELARHQLFIPSFDDKELETTKGFAFFNNEDRVGDQPLVFLAVCFALHDRRCAKKNWSTTHNREVLDPRMFNRFTDPAIQASLLRACLHEELNYSGDQQLSSRFAQIIDSLIAGEGKGYAAALGEFCYAVLSEKVRLDGYVRGDVVSKIANLSAFESQWAKCFAAIAERQMQ
;
A
#
# COMPACT_ATOMS: atom_id res chain seq x y z
N MET A 1 -15.14 17.36 34.64
CA MET A 1 -13.71 17.78 34.54
C MET A 1 -13.44 18.13 33.09
N PRO A 2 -12.72 19.23 32.80
CA PRO A 2 -12.57 19.72 31.44
C PRO A 2 -11.71 18.76 30.63
N LYS A 3 -12.07 18.56 29.36
CA LYS A 3 -11.25 17.85 28.37
C LYS A 3 -10.15 18.81 27.94
N GLU A 4 -8.91 18.56 28.37
CA GLU A 4 -7.76 19.30 27.86
C GLU A 4 -7.34 18.74 26.49
N GLN A 5 -6.95 19.66 25.61
CA GLN A 5 -6.67 19.44 24.21
C GLN A 5 -5.16 19.60 24.01
N VAL A 6 -4.47 18.51 23.65
CA VAL A 6 -3.03 18.54 23.34
C VAL A 6 -2.86 19.09 21.93
N SER A 7 -2.09 20.16 21.77
CA SER A 7 -1.72 20.73 20.46
C SER A 7 -0.26 20.41 20.13
N LEU A 8 -0.02 19.89 18.92
CA LEU A 8 1.30 19.71 18.35
C LEU A 8 1.65 20.95 17.51
N GLU A 9 2.74 21.63 17.83
CA GLU A 9 3.28 22.71 17.00
C GLU A 9 4.41 22.19 16.11
N TRP A 10 4.39 22.61 14.85
CA TRP A 10 5.37 22.22 13.84
C TRP A 10 6.52 23.23 13.84
N THR A 11 7.70 22.82 14.30
CA THR A 11 8.94 23.56 14.07
C THR A 11 9.80 22.84 13.04
N GLN A 12 10.20 23.57 12.01
CA GLN A 12 11.14 23.13 10.98
C GLN A 12 12.51 22.90 11.61
N GLU A 13 12.79 21.68 12.06
CA GLU A 13 14.11 21.02 12.07
C GLU A 13 13.98 19.66 12.78
N GLN A 14 14.81 18.70 12.37
CA GLN A 14 14.63 17.25 12.49
C GLN A 14 14.76 16.62 13.90
N ASP A 15 14.33 17.28 14.96
CA ASP A 15 14.30 16.70 16.31
C ASP A 15 12.87 16.66 16.87
N TYR A 16 12.37 15.46 17.15
CA TYR A 16 11.07 15.27 17.81
C TYR A 16 11.20 15.62 19.29
N GLU A 17 10.89 16.86 19.66
CA GLU A 17 10.78 17.26 21.06
C GLU A 17 9.35 17.01 21.56
N VAL A 18 9.13 15.91 22.29
CA VAL A 18 7.85 15.66 22.97
C VAL A 18 7.78 16.55 24.22
N LYS A 19 7.18 17.73 24.09
CA LYS A 19 6.90 18.59 25.24
C LYS A 19 5.73 18.01 26.05
N CYS A 20 6.05 17.33 27.14
CA CYS A 20 5.07 17.00 28.18
C CYS A 20 4.73 18.29 28.94
N THR A 21 3.58 18.90 28.66
CA THR A 21 3.10 20.04 29.47
C THR A 21 2.59 19.56 30.82
N GLU A 22 3.14 20.17 31.86
CA GLU A 22 3.05 19.81 33.27
C GLU A 22 1.62 19.87 33.83
N ASN A 23 1.20 18.75 34.42
CA ASN A 23 0.58 18.73 35.75
C ASN A 23 1.25 17.61 36.55
N ALA A 24 2.58 17.69 36.62
CA ALA A 24 3.46 16.72 37.24
C ALA A 24 4.08 17.33 38.50
N THR A 25 3.26 17.80 39.43
CA THR A 25 3.73 18.39 40.69
C THR A 25 4.37 17.40 41.67
N ASP A 26 4.62 16.14 41.28
CA ASP A 26 5.25 15.11 42.12
C ASP A 26 6.33 14.26 41.40
N LEU A 27 6.83 14.69 40.23
CA LEU A 27 7.78 13.90 39.41
C LEU A 27 9.27 14.17 39.68
N GLU A 28 9.65 14.85 40.75
CA GLU A 28 11.05 15.24 40.95
C GLU A 28 12.03 14.08 41.23
N GLN A 29 11.60 12.85 41.49
CA GLN A 29 12.53 11.72 41.69
C GLN A 29 12.00 10.33 41.26
N GLN A 30 11.18 10.23 40.21
CA GLN A 30 10.78 8.92 39.68
C GLN A 30 11.46 8.62 38.34
N GLN A 31 12.35 7.62 38.35
CA GLN A 31 12.87 7.03 37.12
C GLN A 31 11.68 6.52 36.29
N THR A 32 11.52 7.07 35.08
CA THR A 32 10.50 6.62 34.11
C THR A 32 11.20 5.89 32.99
N LEU A 33 10.73 4.69 32.66
CA LEU A 33 11.28 3.90 31.55
C LEU A 33 10.59 4.30 30.24
N GLY A 34 11.36 4.88 29.32
CA GLY A 34 10.93 5.13 27.94
C GLY A 34 11.14 3.89 27.07
N ILE A 35 10.09 3.43 26.40
CA ILE A 35 10.12 2.28 25.48
C ILE A 35 9.82 2.79 24.09
N PHE A 36 10.78 2.62 23.18
CA PHE A 36 10.60 2.95 21.78
C PHE A 36 10.36 1.67 20.97
N CYS A 37 9.21 1.60 20.29
CA CYS A 37 8.87 0.52 19.37
C CYS A 37 8.74 1.12 17.97
N PRO A 38 9.78 1.04 17.12
CA PRO A 38 9.78 1.75 15.83
C PRO A 38 8.70 1.25 14.88
N ILE A 39 8.39 -0.05 14.90
CA ILE A 39 7.34 -0.66 14.07
C ILE A 39 6.57 -1.66 14.93
N ASN A 40 5.25 -1.55 14.92
CA ASN A 40 4.34 -2.45 15.58
C ASN A 40 3.31 -3.00 14.58
N PHE A 41 3.17 -4.33 14.53
CA PHE A 41 2.12 -5.03 13.81
C PHE A 41 1.19 -5.72 14.80
N GLY A 42 -0.05 -5.23 14.89
CA GLY A 42 -1.10 -5.74 15.75
C GLY A 42 -0.84 -5.53 17.24
N SER A 43 -1.52 -6.34 18.04
CA SER A 43 -1.56 -6.22 19.50
C SER A 43 -0.44 -6.95 20.26
N SER A 44 0.23 -7.93 19.63
CA SER A 44 1.04 -8.92 20.36
C SER A 44 2.44 -8.45 20.77
N GLY A 45 3.12 -7.66 19.94
CA GLY A 45 4.51 -7.24 20.19
C GLY A 45 4.66 -6.34 21.42
N PRO A 46 4.07 -5.14 21.42
CA PRO A 46 4.14 -4.20 22.53
C PRO A 46 3.57 -4.77 23.83
N ALA A 47 2.48 -5.56 23.73
CA ALA A 47 1.90 -6.20 24.90
C ALA A 47 2.84 -7.24 25.53
N SER A 48 3.58 -8.01 24.72
CA SER A 48 4.59 -8.96 25.19
C SER A 48 5.78 -8.25 25.85
N VAL A 49 6.26 -7.15 25.25
CA VAL A 49 7.32 -6.32 25.84
C VAL A 49 6.85 -5.73 27.18
N ALA A 50 5.64 -5.15 27.23
CA ALA A 50 5.05 -4.63 28.44
C ALA A 50 4.91 -5.72 29.52
N LEU A 51 4.51 -6.94 29.15
CA LEU A 51 4.39 -8.08 30.07
C LEU A 51 5.77 -8.52 30.61
N SER A 52 6.78 -8.55 29.75
CA SER A 52 8.15 -8.94 30.12
C SER A 52 8.77 -7.92 31.06
N LEU A 53 8.59 -6.63 30.79
CA LEU A 53 9.08 -5.56 31.65
C LEU A 53 8.39 -5.53 33.02
N ARG A 54 7.10 -5.90 33.10
CA ARG A 54 6.41 -6.09 34.38
C ARG A 54 7.05 -7.18 35.24
N LYS A 55 7.67 -8.20 34.63
CA LYS A 55 8.35 -9.29 35.35
C LYS A 55 9.75 -8.90 35.83
N ILE A 56 10.46 -8.09 35.06
CA ILE A 56 11.89 -7.78 35.29
C ILE A 56 12.06 -6.58 36.22
N GLU A 57 11.35 -5.49 35.95
CA GLU A 57 11.57 -4.20 36.62
C GLU A 57 10.43 -3.83 37.58
N GLY A 58 9.45 -4.71 37.75
CA GLY A 58 8.30 -4.47 38.62
C GLY A 58 7.41 -3.33 38.11
N ASP A 59 7.12 -2.36 38.98
CA ASP A 59 6.04 -1.38 38.81
C ASP A 59 6.52 0.06 38.51
N ILE A 60 7.70 0.18 37.89
CA ILE A 60 8.25 1.47 37.45
C ILE A 60 7.31 2.13 36.42
N PRO A 61 7.09 3.47 36.48
CA PRO A 61 6.37 4.22 35.45
C PRO A 61 6.96 4.00 34.04
N ARG A 62 6.10 3.82 33.03
CA ARG A 62 6.50 3.56 31.64
C ARG A 62 5.88 4.56 30.67
N CYS A 63 6.62 4.89 29.63
CA CYS A 63 6.14 5.61 28.46
C CYS A 63 6.39 4.77 27.21
N PHE A 64 5.38 4.59 26.36
CA PHE A 64 5.50 3.91 25.08
C PHE A 64 5.44 4.93 23.95
N LEU A 65 6.51 5.00 23.17
CA LEU A 65 6.54 5.71 21.91
C LEU A 65 6.53 4.67 20.79
N LEU A 66 5.43 4.60 20.06
CA LEU A 66 5.25 3.70 18.91
C LEU A 66 5.51 4.51 17.64
N GLY A 67 6.47 4.10 16.82
CA GLY A 67 6.79 4.77 15.56
C GLY A 67 5.66 4.60 14.54
N ILE A 68 5.60 3.43 13.89
CA ILE A 68 4.52 3.05 12.99
C ILE A 68 3.73 1.92 13.64
N SER A 69 2.44 2.15 13.90
CA SER A 69 1.54 1.12 14.44
C SER A 69 0.49 0.72 13.40
N ILE A 70 0.51 -0.53 12.99
CA ILE A 70 -0.47 -1.11 12.07
C ILE A 70 -1.36 -2.05 12.85
N TYR A 71 -2.66 -1.82 12.81
CA TYR A 71 -3.68 -2.62 13.51
C TYR A 71 -4.63 -3.28 12.51
N ASP A 72 -5.31 -4.35 12.91
CA ASP A 72 -6.32 -5.00 12.08
C ASP A 72 -7.54 -4.07 11.89
N ASP A 73 -8.00 -3.51 13.01
CA ASP A 73 -9.14 -2.61 13.08
C ASP A 73 -9.07 -1.67 14.30
N LYS A 74 -10.07 -0.79 14.40
CA LYS A 74 -10.18 0.19 15.51
C LYS A 74 -10.34 -0.49 16.87
N GLU A 75 -10.97 -1.66 16.93
CA GLU A 75 -11.20 -2.39 18.18
C GLU A 75 -9.89 -3.00 18.71
N GLU A 76 -9.08 -3.60 17.84
CA GLU A 76 -7.75 -4.11 18.18
C GLU A 76 -6.83 -2.98 18.65
N ARG A 77 -6.87 -1.82 17.98
CA ARG A 77 -6.15 -0.63 18.42
C ARG A 77 -6.53 -0.25 19.85
N GLU A 78 -7.83 -0.09 20.15
CA GLU A 78 -8.28 0.26 21.50
C GLU A 78 -7.93 -0.81 22.54
N LYS A 79 -7.99 -2.10 22.19
CA LYS A 79 -7.53 -3.19 23.06
C LYS A 79 -6.03 -3.10 23.34
N THR A 80 -5.22 -2.81 22.32
CA THR A 80 -3.77 -2.66 22.46
C THR A 80 -3.42 -1.46 23.33
N LEU A 81 -4.01 -0.31 23.02
CA LEU A 81 -3.80 0.92 23.78
C LEU A 81 -4.30 0.78 25.22
N SER A 82 -5.45 0.16 25.47
CA SER A 82 -5.93 -0.07 26.84
C SER A 82 -5.02 -1.01 27.62
N THR A 83 -4.46 -2.05 26.99
CA THR A 83 -3.50 -2.96 27.62
C THR A 83 -2.19 -2.26 27.99
N LEU A 84 -1.73 -1.37 27.11
CA LEU A 84 -0.52 -0.58 27.31
C LEU A 84 -0.72 0.57 28.29
N ARG A 85 -1.91 1.21 28.30
CA ARG A 85 -2.24 2.36 29.15
C ARG A 85 -2.57 1.94 30.57
N PHE A 86 -3.34 0.87 30.78
CA PHE A 86 -3.93 0.60 32.09
C PHE A 86 -3.16 -0.42 32.93
N ARG A 87 -2.95 -0.05 34.21
CA ARG A 87 -2.43 -0.88 35.30
C ARG A 87 -3.58 -1.46 36.16
N LYS A 88 -3.33 -2.58 36.85
CA LYS A 88 -4.09 -2.95 38.06
C LYS A 88 -3.75 -1.93 39.18
N GLY A 89 -4.65 -0.99 39.46
CA GLY A 89 -4.45 0.03 40.50
C GLY A 89 -4.67 1.49 40.09
N GLY A 90 -5.15 1.76 38.87
CA GLY A 90 -5.70 3.06 38.48
C GLY A 90 -4.74 4.07 37.84
N TRP A 91 -3.46 3.75 37.69
CA TRP A 91 -2.48 4.60 36.99
C TRP A 91 -2.50 4.35 35.48
N SER A 92 -2.33 5.42 34.68
CA SER A 92 -2.25 5.37 33.21
C SER A 92 -0.87 5.72 32.69
N TYR A 93 -0.32 4.89 31.79
CA TYR A 93 0.92 5.16 31.07
C TYR A 93 0.69 6.02 29.83
N LEU A 94 1.67 6.86 29.48
CA LEU A 94 1.67 7.58 28.20
C LEU A 94 1.95 6.58 27.08
N VAL A 95 1.08 6.56 26.08
CA VAL A 95 1.21 5.72 24.88
C VAL A 95 0.87 6.60 23.69
N GLU A 96 1.90 6.96 22.93
CA GLU A 96 1.80 7.80 21.74
C GLU A 96 2.28 7.04 20.52
N SER A 97 1.53 7.18 19.42
CA SER A 97 1.88 6.63 18.11
C SER A 97 2.21 7.77 17.15
N VAL A 98 3.35 7.73 16.47
CA VAL A 98 3.71 8.75 15.47
C VAL A 98 2.88 8.58 14.21
N TYR A 99 2.71 7.34 13.74
CA TYR A 99 1.84 6.98 12.63
C TYR A 99 0.98 5.78 12.98
N GLU A 100 -0.29 5.81 12.59
CA GLU A 100 -1.22 4.71 12.76
C GLU A 100 -1.88 4.37 11.43
N GLY A 101 -2.00 3.08 11.16
CA GLY A 101 -2.68 2.56 9.98
C GLY A 101 -3.48 1.32 10.33
N PHE A 102 -4.45 1.01 9.47
CA PHE A 102 -5.23 -0.22 9.58
C PHE A 102 -4.97 -1.08 8.35
N LEU A 103 -4.60 -2.34 8.55
CA LEU A 103 -4.48 -3.35 7.50
C LEU A 103 -5.01 -4.67 8.04
N PRO A 104 -5.67 -5.49 7.21
CA PRO A 104 -6.14 -6.79 7.67
C PRO A 104 -4.95 -7.66 8.06
N PRO A 105 -5.12 -8.59 9.01
CA PRO A 105 -4.05 -9.46 9.46
C PRO A 105 -3.57 -10.31 8.29
N GLN A 106 -2.34 -10.05 7.83
CA GLN A 106 -1.70 -10.81 6.76
C GLN A 106 -1.26 -12.18 7.29
N ARG A 107 -2.23 -13.07 7.52
CA ARG A 107 -1.97 -14.44 7.96
C ARG A 107 -1.84 -15.33 6.73
N ASN A 108 -0.60 -15.51 6.27
CA ASN A 108 -0.20 -16.47 5.23
C ASN A 108 -0.70 -16.19 3.79
N GLU A 109 -0.98 -14.95 3.43
CA GLU A 109 -1.39 -14.63 2.05
C GLU A 109 -0.19 -14.32 1.16
N LYS A 110 -0.26 -14.78 -0.09
CA LYS A 110 0.64 -14.38 -1.18
C LYS A 110 0.54 -12.88 -1.38
N THR A 111 1.69 -12.21 -1.48
CA THR A 111 1.78 -10.79 -1.82
C THR A 111 1.46 -10.55 -3.30
N PRO A 112 1.16 -9.30 -3.72
CA PRO A 112 1.01 -8.96 -5.13
C PRO A 112 2.23 -9.31 -6.00
N TRP A 113 3.43 -9.39 -5.42
CA TRP A 113 4.65 -9.80 -6.10
C TRP A 113 4.80 -11.32 -6.19
N ASP A 114 4.25 -12.08 -5.23
CA ASP A 114 4.18 -13.54 -5.34
C ASP A 114 3.27 -13.97 -6.50
N TYR A 115 2.13 -13.29 -6.68
CA TYR A 115 1.27 -13.49 -7.84
C TYR A 115 1.96 -13.12 -9.15
N GLU A 116 2.72 -12.03 -9.16
CA GLU A 116 3.50 -11.62 -10.33
C GLU A 116 4.53 -12.68 -10.71
N VAL A 117 5.35 -13.14 -9.75
CA VAL A 117 6.37 -14.17 -9.99
C VAL A 117 5.72 -15.46 -10.48
N GLN A 118 4.60 -15.85 -9.88
CA GLN A 118 3.85 -17.01 -10.33
C GLN A 118 3.38 -16.84 -11.79
N TRP A 119 2.77 -15.70 -12.11
CA TRP A 119 2.26 -15.43 -13.45
C TRP A 119 3.37 -15.44 -14.51
N TRP A 120 4.49 -14.78 -14.26
CA TRP A 120 5.63 -14.80 -15.20
C TRP A 120 6.17 -16.21 -15.45
N ARG A 121 6.18 -17.08 -14.43
CA ARG A 121 6.59 -18.48 -14.57
C ARG A 121 5.58 -19.30 -15.39
N GLU A 122 4.29 -19.00 -15.25
CA GLU A 122 3.22 -19.65 -16.03
C GLU A 122 3.19 -19.20 -17.49
N CYS A 123 3.70 -18.00 -17.80
CA CYS A 123 3.86 -17.52 -19.18
C CYS A 123 4.89 -18.31 -20.00
N GLY A 124 5.73 -19.16 -19.40
CA GLY A 124 6.75 -19.94 -20.12
C GLY A 124 7.88 -19.07 -20.65
N GLU A 125 8.01 -18.93 -21.97
CA GLU A 125 9.03 -18.07 -22.57
C GLU A 125 8.71 -16.59 -22.32
N ILE A 126 9.63 -15.90 -21.64
CA ILE A 126 9.55 -14.49 -21.28
C ILE A 126 10.87 -13.80 -21.64
N ALA A 127 10.80 -12.51 -21.94
CA ALA A 127 11.97 -11.69 -22.26
C ALA A 127 12.93 -11.57 -21.07
N ASP A 128 14.18 -11.20 -21.36
CA ASP A 128 15.23 -11.08 -20.34
C ASP A 128 14.90 -10.02 -19.27
N CYS A 129 14.22 -8.94 -19.62
CA CYS A 129 13.76 -7.93 -18.65
C CYS A 129 12.79 -8.51 -17.60
N ALA A 130 11.83 -9.33 -18.03
CA ALA A 130 10.89 -10.01 -17.13
C ALA A 130 11.60 -11.07 -16.29
N ARG A 131 12.54 -11.82 -16.87
CA ARG A 131 13.34 -12.81 -16.15
C ARG A 131 14.20 -12.16 -15.07
N ALA A 132 14.87 -11.05 -15.39
CA ALA A 132 15.65 -10.28 -14.43
C ALA A 132 14.77 -9.77 -13.28
N ARG A 133 13.55 -9.31 -13.57
CA ARG A 133 12.60 -8.88 -12.54
C ARG A 133 12.17 -10.02 -11.62
N VAL A 134 11.84 -11.19 -12.17
CA VAL A 134 11.51 -12.39 -11.37
C VAL A 134 12.65 -12.76 -10.44
N ASP A 135 13.89 -12.73 -10.97
CA ASP A 135 15.09 -12.99 -10.18
C ASP A 135 15.28 -11.97 -9.05
N THR A 136 15.06 -10.69 -9.32
CA THR A 136 15.13 -9.63 -8.30
C THR A 136 14.12 -9.88 -7.19
N ILE A 137 12.85 -10.10 -7.52
CA ILE A 137 11.79 -10.36 -6.53
C ILE A 137 12.12 -11.60 -5.71
N ALA A 138 12.60 -12.67 -6.35
CA ALA A 138 12.86 -13.95 -5.70
C ALA A 138 14.14 -13.98 -4.84
N LYS A 139 15.19 -13.24 -5.23
CA LYS A 139 16.50 -13.26 -4.54
C LYS A 139 16.55 -12.33 -3.34
N SER A 140 15.97 -11.14 -3.43
CA SER A 140 16.18 -10.13 -2.40
C SER A 140 15.18 -10.22 -1.25
N GLY A 141 13.97 -10.73 -1.47
CA GLY A 141 12.86 -10.55 -0.53
C GLY A 141 12.52 -9.06 -0.24
N GLU A 142 13.28 -8.14 -0.85
CA GLU A 142 13.31 -6.70 -0.61
C GLU A 142 13.53 -6.03 -1.97
N LEU A 143 12.45 -5.52 -2.55
CA LEU A 143 12.56 -4.68 -3.74
C LEU A 143 13.16 -3.33 -3.34
N ALA A 144 14.07 -2.80 -4.16
CA ALA A 144 14.61 -1.47 -3.95
C ALA A 144 13.46 -0.43 -3.93
N ARG A 145 13.66 0.70 -3.23
CA ARG A 145 12.63 1.72 -2.97
C ARG A 145 11.89 2.25 -4.20
N HIS A 146 12.48 2.13 -5.39
CA HIS A 146 11.93 2.63 -6.65
C HIS A 146 11.72 1.53 -7.70
N GLN A 147 11.91 0.26 -7.34
CA GLN A 147 11.78 -0.91 -8.22
C GLN A 147 10.59 -1.81 -7.87
N LEU A 148 9.66 -1.27 -7.07
CA LEU A 148 8.51 -2.00 -6.58
C LEU A 148 7.57 -2.41 -7.74
N PHE A 149 7.43 -1.54 -8.73
CA PHE A 149 6.56 -1.73 -9.90
C PHE A 149 7.34 -2.04 -11.18
N ILE A 150 6.62 -2.51 -12.20
CA ILE A 150 7.13 -2.64 -13.57
C ILE A 150 7.46 -1.22 -14.07
N PRO A 151 8.67 -0.99 -14.61
CA PRO A 151 9.09 0.32 -15.08
C PRO A 151 8.29 0.75 -16.32
N SER A 152 8.44 2.02 -16.69
CA SER A 152 7.90 2.51 -17.96
C SER A 152 8.57 1.82 -19.15
N PHE A 153 7.99 1.96 -20.34
CA PHE A 153 8.58 1.42 -21.56
C PHE A 153 9.89 2.11 -21.97
N ASP A 154 10.17 3.30 -21.42
CA ASP A 154 11.48 3.96 -21.49
C ASP A 154 12.49 3.42 -20.44
N ASP A 155 12.18 2.32 -19.76
CA ASP A 155 12.95 1.74 -18.66
C ASP A 155 13.17 2.70 -17.47
N LYS A 156 12.26 3.67 -17.29
CA LYS A 156 12.30 4.61 -16.14
C LYS A 156 11.45 4.08 -14.99
N GLU A 157 11.94 4.31 -13.78
CA GLU A 157 11.20 4.00 -12.56
C GLU A 157 9.93 4.85 -12.45
N LEU A 158 8.88 4.30 -11.82
CA LEU A 158 7.64 5.03 -11.64
C LEU A 158 7.80 6.06 -10.51
N GLU A 159 7.76 7.34 -10.87
CA GLU A 159 7.87 8.45 -9.92
C GLU A 159 6.49 8.98 -9.49
N THR A 160 6.46 9.63 -8.32
CA THR A 160 5.35 10.49 -7.91
C THR A 160 5.70 11.95 -8.19
N THR A 161 4.73 12.73 -8.62
CA THR A 161 4.85 14.18 -8.81
C THR A 161 5.03 14.88 -7.48
N LYS A 162 5.82 15.96 -7.47
CA LYS A 162 6.00 16.83 -6.30
C LYS A 162 4.68 17.46 -5.87
N GLY A 163 4.46 17.59 -4.56
CA GLY A 163 3.27 18.24 -4.00
C GLY A 163 2.01 17.37 -3.99
N PHE A 164 2.16 16.05 -4.07
CA PHE A 164 1.02 15.15 -4.06
C PHE A 164 0.32 15.12 -2.69
N ALA A 165 -1.02 15.07 -2.70
CA ALA A 165 -1.89 15.35 -1.53
C ALA A 165 -1.68 14.46 -0.28
N PHE A 166 -1.00 13.33 -0.41
CA PHE A 166 -0.71 12.42 0.72
C PHE A 166 0.65 12.70 1.38
N PHE A 167 1.52 13.49 0.75
CA PHE A 167 2.84 13.83 1.28
C PHE A 167 2.99 15.36 1.26
N ASN A 168 2.84 15.99 2.43
CA ASN A 168 2.81 17.45 2.58
C ASN A 168 4.19 18.12 2.47
N ASN A 169 5.19 17.44 1.89
CA ASN A 169 6.53 17.97 1.74
C ASN A 169 6.80 18.20 0.25
N GLU A 170 6.98 19.47 -0.13
CA GLU A 170 7.31 19.91 -1.49
C GLU A 170 8.58 19.23 -2.05
N ASP A 171 9.45 18.72 -1.16
CA ASP A 171 10.74 18.12 -1.50
C ASP A 171 10.75 16.58 -1.56
N ARG A 172 9.67 15.89 -1.16
CA ARG A 172 9.66 14.42 -1.18
C ARG A 172 8.92 13.89 -2.40
N VAL A 173 9.68 13.30 -3.33
CA VAL A 173 9.16 12.22 -4.17
C VAL A 173 8.81 11.08 -3.23
N GLY A 174 7.55 10.64 -3.22
CA GLY A 174 7.10 9.55 -2.36
C GLY A 174 7.77 8.25 -2.80
N ASP A 175 8.51 7.62 -1.89
CA ASP A 175 9.04 6.27 -2.08
C ASP A 175 7.89 5.32 -2.45
N GLN A 176 8.06 4.49 -3.48
CA GLN A 176 6.99 3.60 -3.98
C GLN A 176 6.37 2.72 -2.86
N PRO A 177 7.13 2.16 -1.90
CA PRO A 177 6.56 1.44 -0.76
C PRO A 177 5.65 2.29 0.12
N LEU A 178 5.97 3.57 0.35
CA LEU A 178 5.14 4.46 1.16
C LEU A 178 3.85 4.82 0.45
N VAL A 179 3.92 5.07 -0.86
CA VAL A 179 2.74 5.30 -1.71
C VAL A 179 1.84 4.07 -1.69
N PHE A 180 2.43 2.88 -1.89
CA PHE A 180 1.70 1.62 -1.85
C PHE A 180 1.03 1.39 -0.50
N LEU A 181 1.74 1.62 0.61
CA LEU A 181 1.22 1.48 1.95
C LEU A 181 0.05 2.45 2.22
N ALA A 182 0.19 3.71 1.80
CA ALA A 182 -0.87 4.71 1.93
C ALA A 182 -2.13 4.31 1.14
N VAL A 183 -1.97 3.79 -0.07
CA VAL A 183 -3.08 3.26 -0.88
C VAL A 183 -3.73 2.05 -0.19
N CYS A 184 -2.94 1.14 0.38
CA CYS A 184 -3.47 0.00 1.14
C CYS A 184 -4.31 0.45 2.34
N PHE A 185 -3.84 1.43 3.12
CA PHE A 185 -4.61 2.01 4.22
C PHE A 185 -5.91 2.66 3.73
N ALA A 186 -5.86 3.44 2.65
CA ALA A 186 -7.05 4.09 2.10
C ALA A 186 -8.11 3.08 1.61
N LEU A 187 -7.68 2.01 0.94
CA LEU A 187 -8.58 0.93 0.52
C LEU A 187 -9.14 0.15 1.72
N HIS A 188 -8.30 -0.17 2.70
CA HIS A 188 -8.75 -0.89 3.89
C HIS A 188 -9.75 -0.09 4.73
N ASP A 189 -9.52 1.21 4.93
CA ASP A 189 -10.47 2.09 5.61
C ASP A 189 -11.84 2.06 4.91
N ARG A 190 -11.85 2.04 3.57
CA ARG A 190 -13.08 1.91 2.78
C ARG A 190 -13.75 0.55 2.93
N ARG A 191 -12.98 -0.55 2.93
CA ARG A 191 -13.49 -1.91 3.18
C ARG A 191 -14.11 -2.02 4.57
N CYS A 192 -13.49 -1.43 5.59
CA CYS A 192 -13.97 -1.43 6.97
C CYS A 192 -15.19 -0.52 7.19
N ALA A 193 -15.26 0.64 6.52
CA ALA A 193 -16.37 1.58 6.63
C ALA A 193 -17.70 1.00 6.13
N LYS A 194 -17.64 0.05 5.18
CA LYS A 194 -18.81 -0.67 4.70
C LYS A 194 -18.83 -2.09 5.23
N LYS A 195 -19.71 -2.37 6.19
CA LYS A 195 -19.95 -3.74 6.73
C LYS A 195 -20.23 -4.83 5.67
N ASN A 196 -20.53 -4.45 4.41
CA ASN A 196 -20.96 -5.34 3.34
C ASN A 196 -20.20 -5.10 2.01
N TRP A 197 -18.89 -4.88 2.03
CA TRP A 197 -18.09 -4.69 0.79
C TRP A 197 -18.19 -5.89 -0.18
N SER A 198 -18.55 -7.07 0.30
CA SER A 198 -19.04 -8.15 -0.55
C SER A 198 -20.06 -9.00 0.19
N THR A 199 -21.31 -8.95 -0.26
CA THR A 199 -22.26 -10.06 -0.06
C THR A 199 -22.41 -10.75 -1.41
N THR A 200 -22.84 -12.01 -1.43
CA THR A 200 -23.02 -12.83 -2.65
C THR A 200 -23.86 -12.14 -3.73
N HIS A 201 -24.59 -11.07 -3.41
CA HIS A 201 -25.48 -10.33 -4.29
C HIS A 201 -24.99 -8.92 -4.70
N ASN A 202 -24.01 -8.32 -4.03
CA ASN A 202 -23.44 -7.02 -4.39
C ASN A 202 -21.93 -7.14 -4.57
N ARG A 203 -21.48 -7.15 -5.83
CA ARG A 203 -20.06 -6.95 -6.19
C ARG A 203 -19.79 -5.45 -6.23
N GLU A 204 -19.22 -4.90 -5.17
CA GLU A 204 -18.68 -3.54 -5.22
C GLU A 204 -17.32 -3.59 -5.92
N VAL A 205 -17.22 -2.96 -7.09
CA VAL A 205 -15.98 -2.82 -7.86
C VAL A 205 -15.45 -1.40 -7.75
N LEU A 206 -14.12 -1.23 -7.83
CA LEU A 206 -13.50 0.08 -7.89
C LEU A 206 -13.90 0.77 -9.20
N ASP A 207 -14.40 1.99 -9.12
CA ASP A 207 -14.75 2.75 -10.33
C ASP A 207 -13.49 3.02 -11.18
N PRO A 208 -13.45 2.63 -12.48
CA PRO A 208 -12.30 2.89 -13.35
C PRO A 208 -11.87 4.35 -13.39
N ARG A 209 -12.79 5.31 -13.17
CA ARG A 209 -12.49 6.74 -13.13
C ARG A 209 -11.43 7.12 -12.08
N MET A 210 -11.20 6.27 -11.08
CA MET A 210 -10.15 6.47 -10.08
C MET A 210 -8.76 6.50 -10.72
N PHE A 211 -8.51 5.71 -11.76
CA PHE A 211 -7.23 5.71 -12.47
C PHE A 211 -7.02 6.97 -13.32
N ASN A 212 -8.08 7.61 -13.79
CA ASN A 212 -7.98 8.92 -14.46
C ASN A 212 -7.82 10.08 -13.47
N ARG A 213 -8.34 9.93 -12.26
CA ARG A 213 -8.26 10.96 -11.22
C ARG A 213 -6.86 11.06 -10.62
N PHE A 214 -6.17 9.94 -10.48
CA PHE A 214 -4.79 9.88 -10.02
C PHE A 214 -3.89 9.62 -11.21
N THR A 215 -3.36 10.68 -11.80
CA THR A 215 -2.49 10.60 -12.99
C THR A 215 -1.05 10.21 -12.66
N ASP A 216 -0.71 10.11 -11.37
CA ASP A 216 0.61 9.67 -10.91
C ASP A 216 0.82 8.17 -11.15
N PRO A 217 1.86 7.80 -11.94
CA PRO A 217 2.10 6.41 -12.30
C PRO A 217 2.28 5.47 -11.10
N ALA A 218 3.04 5.90 -10.09
CA ALA A 218 3.25 5.10 -8.88
C ALA A 218 1.95 4.85 -8.09
N ILE A 219 0.98 5.76 -8.18
CA ILE A 219 -0.32 5.62 -7.50
C ILE A 219 -1.24 4.69 -8.27
N GLN A 220 -1.29 4.84 -9.60
CA GLN A 220 -2.03 3.92 -10.46
C GLN A 220 -1.53 2.48 -10.27
N ALA A 221 -0.21 2.30 -10.29
CA ALA A 221 0.44 1.01 -10.02
C ALA A 221 0.10 0.49 -8.61
N SER A 222 0.19 1.35 -7.60
CA SER A 222 -0.18 1.01 -6.22
C SER A 222 -1.63 0.56 -6.10
N LEU A 223 -2.56 1.26 -6.75
CA LEU A 223 -3.98 0.91 -6.78
C LEU A 223 -4.21 -0.45 -7.44
N LEU A 224 -3.60 -0.71 -8.60
CA LEU A 224 -3.73 -2.00 -9.30
C LEU A 224 -3.24 -3.17 -8.43
N ARG A 225 -2.12 -2.97 -7.72
CA ARG A 225 -1.51 -4.00 -6.86
C ARG A 225 -2.26 -4.20 -5.54
N ALA A 226 -2.78 -3.13 -4.93
CA ALA A 226 -3.42 -3.16 -3.61
C ALA A 226 -4.89 -3.58 -3.62
N CYS A 227 -5.58 -3.43 -4.76
CA CYS A 227 -6.95 -3.91 -4.90
C CYS A 227 -7.03 -5.44 -4.85
N LEU A 228 -8.13 -6.00 -4.38
CA LEU A 228 -8.46 -7.42 -4.50
C LEU A 228 -8.88 -7.74 -5.95
N HIS A 229 -8.83 -9.01 -6.34
CA HIS A 229 -9.25 -9.43 -7.68
C HIS A 229 -10.74 -9.13 -7.93
N GLU A 230 -11.56 -9.28 -6.89
CA GLU A 230 -12.99 -9.02 -6.90
C GLU A 230 -13.30 -7.53 -7.08
N GLU A 231 -12.43 -6.65 -6.58
CA GLU A 231 -12.58 -5.19 -6.68
C GLU A 231 -12.25 -4.66 -8.08
N LEU A 232 -11.54 -5.43 -8.90
CA LEU A 232 -11.18 -5.12 -10.29
C LEU A 232 -11.87 -6.05 -11.29
N ASN A 233 -12.96 -6.71 -10.88
CA ASN A 233 -13.71 -7.62 -11.72
C ASN A 233 -14.88 -6.91 -12.43
N TYR A 234 -14.59 -6.32 -13.59
CA TYR A 234 -15.55 -5.66 -14.47
C TYR A 234 -16.24 -6.60 -15.47
N SER A 235 -15.95 -7.90 -15.45
CA SER A 235 -16.47 -8.86 -16.44
C SER A 235 -18.00 -8.94 -16.53
N GLY A 236 -18.71 -8.59 -15.46
CA GLY A 236 -20.17 -8.54 -15.43
C GLY A 236 -20.78 -7.21 -15.90
N ASP A 237 -19.95 -6.20 -16.20
CA ASP A 237 -20.41 -4.86 -16.60
C ASP A 237 -19.57 -4.36 -17.79
N GLN A 238 -20.17 -4.45 -18.98
CA GLN A 238 -19.54 -4.02 -20.22
C GLN A 238 -19.23 -2.50 -20.23
N GLN A 239 -20.03 -1.67 -19.56
CA GLN A 239 -19.79 -0.23 -19.49
C GLN A 239 -18.56 0.09 -18.64
N LEU A 240 -18.43 -0.54 -17.47
CA LEU A 240 -17.23 -0.40 -16.64
C LEU A 240 -16.00 -0.99 -17.33
N SER A 241 -16.15 -2.13 -18.01
CA SER A 241 -15.08 -2.72 -18.83
C SER A 241 -14.62 -1.75 -19.91
N SER A 242 -15.56 -1.15 -20.64
CA SER A 242 -15.27 -0.17 -21.71
C SER A 242 -14.59 1.08 -21.16
N ARG A 243 -15.00 1.56 -19.99
CA ARG A 243 -14.34 2.69 -19.32
C ARG A 243 -12.91 2.35 -18.94
N PHE A 244 -12.65 1.15 -18.43
CA PHE A 244 -11.29 0.72 -18.13
C PHE A 244 -10.44 0.60 -19.40
N ALA A 245 -11.01 0.05 -20.48
CA ALA A 245 -10.35 -0.02 -21.78
C ALA A 245 -9.95 1.36 -22.33
N GLN A 246 -10.81 2.38 -22.18
CA GLN A 246 -10.50 3.76 -22.57
C GLN A 246 -9.28 4.34 -21.84
N ILE A 247 -9.04 3.92 -20.59
CA ILE A 247 -7.86 4.33 -19.83
C ILE A 247 -6.62 3.72 -20.47
N ILE A 248 -6.66 2.43 -20.78
CA ILE A 248 -5.56 1.74 -21.48
C ILE A 248 -5.31 2.40 -22.84
N ASP A 249 -6.35 2.69 -23.62
CA ASP A 249 -6.22 3.40 -24.90
C ASP A 249 -5.52 4.76 -24.74
N SER A 250 -5.87 5.51 -23.70
CA SER A 250 -5.26 6.80 -23.38
C SER A 250 -3.80 6.67 -22.96
N LEU A 251 -3.43 5.62 -22.23
CA LEU A 251 -2.06 5.33 -21.83
C LEU A 251 -1.21 4.89 -23.03
N ILE A 252 -1.73 4.01 -23.90
CA ILE A 252 -1.05 3.59 -25.13
C ILE A 252 -0.81 4.80 -26.06
N ALA A 253 -1.84 5.62 -26.28
CA ALA A 253 -1.70 6.84 -27.09
C ALA A 253 -0.80 7.91 -26.43
N GLY A 254 -0.58 7.77 -25.12
CA GLY A 254 0.23 8.66 -24.29
C GLY A 254 1.65 8.18 -24.06
N GLU A 255 2.07 7.07 -24.68
CA GLU A 255 3.40 6.48 -24.48
C GLU A 255 4.52 7.53 -24.68
N GLY A 256 5.58 7.43 -23.88
CA GLY A 256 6.62 8.46 -23.76
C GLY A 256 6.24 9.69 -22.92
N LYS A 257 4.98 9.85 -22.49
CA LYS A 257 4.55 10.92 -21.58
C LYS A 257 4.52 10.42 -20.13
N GLY A 258 4.83 11.32 -19.19
CA GLY A 258 4.91 10.99 -17.76
C GLY A 258 3.67 10.31 -17.18
N TYR A 259 2.45 10.75 -17.57
CA TYR A 259 1.20 10.14 -17.08
C TYR A 259 0.98 8.71 -17.60
N ALA A 260 1.63 8.32 -18.68
CA ALA A 260 1.51 7.00 -19.29
C ALA A 260 2.56 5.99 -18.79
N ALA A 261 3.46 6.42 -17.89
CA ALA A 261 4.57 5.58 -17.44
C ALA A 261 4.11 4.27 -16.78
N ALA A 262 2.91 4.22 -16.19
CA ALA A 262 2.35 3.01 -15.59
C ALA A 262 1.78 1.99 -16.60
N LEU A 263 1.88 2.22 -17.92
CA LEU A 263 1.30 1.34 -18.94
C LEU A 263 1.70 -0.14 -18.77
N GLY A 264 2.94 -0.42 -18.36
CA GLY A 264 3.39 -1.78 -18.06
C GLY A 264 2.60 -2.48 -16.96
N GLU A 265 2.22 -1.74 -15.91
CA GLU A 265 1.38 -2.26 -14.81
C GLU A 265 -0.06 -2.54 -15.28
N PHE A 266 -0.61 -1.71 -16.17
CA PHE A 266 -1.93 -1.98 -16.77
C PHE A 266 -1.90 -3.20 -17.69
N CYS A 267 -0.84 -3.36 -18.50
CA CYS A 267 -0.66 -4.54 -19.35
C CYS A 267 -0.58 -5.81 -18.49
N TYR A 268 0.26 -5.80 -17.46
CA TYR A 268 0.34 -6.88 -16.48
C TYR A 268 -1.03 -7.17 -15.86
N ALA A 269 -1.74 -6.15 -15.38
CA ALA A 269 -3.00 -6.36 -14.68
C ALA A 269 -4.09 -6.99 -15.56
N VAL A 270 -4.16 -6.65 -16.84
CA VAL A 270 -5.12 -7.27 -17.78
C VAL A 270 -4.68 -8.68 -18.17
N LEU A 271 -3.41 -8.86 -18.54
CA LEU A 271 -2.92 -10.15 -19.04
C LEU A 271 -2.83 -11.23 -17.95
N SER A 272 -2.64 -10.84 -16.69
CA SER A 272 -2.70 -11.72 -15.51
C SER A 272 -4.10 -11.94 -14.95
N GLU A 273 -5.13 -11.35 -15.59
CA GLU A 273 -6.52 -11.36 -15.10
C GLU A 273 -6.71 -10.79 -13.69
N LYS A 274 -5.75 -9.99 -13.22
CA LYS A 274 -5.92 -9.15 -12.02
C LYS A 274 -7.08 -8.18 -12.22
N VAL A 275 -7.16 -7.57 -13.40
CA VAL A 275 -8.31 -6.84 -13.91
C VAL A 275 -9.06 -7.78 -14.86
N ARG A 276 -10.33 -8.05 -14.57
CA ARG A 276 -11.18 -8.89 -15.43
C ARG A 276 -12.15 -8.00 -16.18
N LEU A 277 -12.07 -8.03 -17.50
CA LEU A 277 -12.96 -7.27 -18.38
C LEU A 277 -14.01 -8.21 -18.99
N ASP A 278 -15.09 -7.63 -19.50
CA ASP A 278 -16.05 -8.32 -20.38
C ASP A 278 -15.29 -8.96 -21.55
N GLY A 279 -15.71 -10.16 -21.99
CA GLY A 279 -14.96 -10.97 -22.95
C GLY A 279 -14.69 -10.24 -24.28
N TYR A 280 -15.67 -9.48 -24.78
CA TYR A 280 -15.50 -8.71 -26.01
C TYR A 280 -14.51 -7.55 -25.81
N VAL A 281 -14.67 -6.79 -24.73
CA VAL A 281 -13.79 -5.67 -24.39
C VAL A 281 -12.35 -6.17 -24.12
N ARG A 282 -12.21 -7.30 -23.44
CA ARG A 282 -10.92 -7.93 -23.17
C ARG A 282 -10.20 -8.30 -24.47
N GLY A 283 -10.91 -8.87 -25.43
CA GLY A 283 -10.35 -9.23 -26.74
C GLY A 283 -9.78 -8.02 -27.47
N ASP A 284 -10.53 -6.91 -27.48
CA ASP A 284 -10.06 -5.64 -28.07
C ASP A 284 -8.82 -5.09 -27.36
N VAL A 285 -8.83 -5.05 -26.02
CA VAL A 285 -7.68 -4.59 -25.23
C VAL A 285 -6.44 -5.46 -25.47
N VAL A 286 -6.58 -6.78 -25.48
CA VAL A 286 -5.44 -7.68 -25.74
C VAL A 286 -4.92 -7.54 -27.15
N SER A 287 -5.79 -7.35 -28.15
CA SER A 287 -5.35 -7.04 -29.52
C SER A 287 -4.54 -5.74 -29.58
N LYS A 288 -4.90 -4.73 -28.80
CA LYS A 288 -4.13 -3.48 -28.71
C LYS A 288 -2.79 -3.68 -28.00
N ILE A 289 -2.74 -4.48 -26.95
CA ILE A 289 -1.49 -4.84 -26.26
C ILE A 289 -0.55 -5.63 -27.19
N ALA A 290 -1.08 -6.51 -28.04
CA ALA A 290 -0.28 -7.23 -29.05
C ALA A 290 0.42 -6.27 -30.04
N ASN A 291 -0.23 -5.14 -30.36
CA ASN A 291 0.36 -4.12 -31.23
C ASN A 291 1.46 -3.27 -30.57
N LEU A 292 1.74 -3.48 -29.27
CA LEU A 292 2.84 -2.79 -28.59
C LEU A 292 4.23 -3.29 -29.04
N SER A 293 4.31 -4.36 -29.83
CA SER A 293 5.58 -4.81 -30.43
C SER A 293 6.24 -3.75 -31.32
N ALA A 294 5.49 -2.73 -31.75
CA ALA A 294 5.98 -1.57 -32.48
C ALA A 294 6.89 -0.63 -31.65
N PHE A 295 6.80 -0.67 -30.32
CA PHE A 295 7.68 0.11 -29.44
C PHE A 295 9.06 -0.56 -29.33
N GLU A 296 10.13 0.23 -29.20
CA GLU A 296 11.49 -0.31 -29.11
C GLU A 296 11.77 -1.07 -27.79
N SER A 297 10.99 -0.75 -26.76
CA SER A 297 11.09 -1.29 -25.40
C SER A 297 11.03 -2.82 -25.31
N GLN A 298 11.91 -3.41 -24.49
CA GLN A 298 11.86 -4.83 -24.19
C GLN A 298 10.58 -5.22 -23.44
N TRP A 299 10.09 -4.35 -22.54
CA TRP A 299 8.84 -4.58 -21.82
C TRP A 299 7.64 -4.62 -22.75
N ALA A 300 7.54 -3.64 -23.67
CA ALA A 300 6.45 -3.59 -24.65
C ALA A 300 6.41 -4.85 -25.52
N LYS A 301 7.57 -5.28 -26.03
CA LYS A 301 7.70 -6.53 -26.81
C LYS A 301 7.35 -7.77 -25.99
N CYS A 302 7.76 -7.82 -24.72
CA CYS A 302 7.43 -8.92 -23.82
C CYS A 302 5.91 -9.05 -23.62
N PHE A 303 5.22 -7.94 -23.34
CA PHE A 303 3.76 -7.95 -23.18
C PHE A 303 3.04 -8.26 -24.49
N ALA A 304 3.52 -7.72 -25.62
CA ALA A 304 2.97 -8.02 -26.94
C ALA A 304 3.03 -9.52 -27.26
N ALA A 305 4.18 -10.16 -27.05
CA ALA A 305 4.35 -11.60 -27.28
C ALA A 305 3.47 -12.47 -26.36
N ILE A 306 3.17 -12.00 -25.14
CA ILE A 306 2.22 -12.69 -24.25
C ILE A 306 0.78 -12.50 -24.75
N ALA A 307 0.42 -11.28 -25.15
CA ALA A 307 -0.90 -10.96 -25.69
C ALA A 307 -1.22 -11.76 -26.95
N GLU A 308 -0.28 -11.86 -27.90
CA GLU A 308 -0.42 -12.65 -29.13
C GLU A 308 -0.71 -14.13 -28.83
N ARG A 309 -0.05 -14.70 -27.82
CA ARG A 309 -0.29 -16.10 -27.40
C ARG A 309 -1.65 -16.30 -26.75
N GLN A 310 -2.19 -15.30 -26.05
CA GLN A 310 -3.54 -15.39 -25.48
C GLN A 310 -4.65 -15.23 -26.52
N MET A 311 -4.32 -14.79 -27.75
CA MET A 311 -5.27 -14.67 -28.87
C MET A 311 -5.34 -15.93 -29.73
N GLN A 312 -4.38 -16.86 -29.61
CA GLN A 312 -4.31 -18.13 -30.34
C GLN A 312 -5.11 -19.23 -29.64
#